data_AF-A0A0L8M0H0-F1
#
_entry.id   AF-A0A0L8M0H0-F1
#
_cell.length_a   1.000
_cell.length_b   1.000
_cell.length_c   1.000
_cell.angle_alpha   90.00
_cell.angle_beta   90.00
_cell.angle_gamma   90.00
#
_symmetry.space_group_name_H-M   'P 1'
#
loop_
_entity.id
_entity.type
_entity.pdbx_description
1 polymer ?
#
loop_
_entity_poly.entity_id
_entity_poly.type
_entity_poly.pdbx_seq_one_letter_code
_entity_poly.pdbx_strand_id
1 'polypeptide(L)'
;MSPPPPPLGRARKRDAQLFDPALCDAELVDVRSQFTQGRWARARALLVGTGDDWDRRGHRVVVLAQTPAATAWAREWLLAEPESADAATLLACASVFGALRHKGTPAAAEEACRRAAALLPADPTPWLGLLLLSRAFGSEEEFSRHFDQVRARHREHHHAHHLMVAKLAERVLVSGQDPLHEVYDFAAWAAEESPADSPLAVLPVVAHAERYRVLAATHGHSPEAAAAHWAGRRARQVLRSAFDWWLEWERDDHPRNRVDLNFLAHAKLCEGRPAEAAALFHRIGSHATRAPWSYPDRDPQKAFLAARGVALGTA
;
A
#
# COMPACT_ATOMS: atom_id res chain seq x y z
N MET A 1 26.58 -25.28 29.41
CA MET A 1 25.24 -25.59 28.86
C MET A 1 24.84 -24.45 27.95
N SER A 2 24.69 -24.71 26.65
CA SER A 2 24.21 -23.69 25.71
C SER A 2 22.71 -23.43 25.96
N PRO A 3 22.24 -22.17 25.92
CA PRO A 3 20.84 -21.87 26.13
C PRO A 3 20.00 -22.50 25.01
N PRO A 4 18.77 -22.96 25.30
CA PRO A 4 17.90 -23.54 24.29
C PRO A 4 17.57 -22.50 23.22
N PRO A 5 17.46 -22.90 21.94
CA PRO A 5 17.09 -21.99 20.87
C PRO A 5 15.71 -21.38 21.14
N PRO A 6 15.51 -20.09 20.83
CA PRO A 6 14.23 -19.43 21.07
C PRO A 6 13.10 -20.09 20.26
N PRO A 7 11.87 -20.17 20.80
CA PRO A 7 10.76 -20.82 20.12
C PRO A 7 10.38 -20.05 18.85
N LEU A 8 10.48 -20.74 17.70
CA LEU A 8 10.20 -20.22 16.35
C LEU A 8 8.80 -19.57 16.21
N GLY A 9 7.83 -19.98 17.03
CA GLY A 9 6.46 -19.44 17.02
C GLY A 9 6.31 -18.01 17.57
N ARG A 10 7.20 -17.56 18.48
CA ARG A 10 7.13 -16.20 19.03
C ARG A 10 7.64 -15.14 18.05
N ALA A 11 8.68 -15.47 17.27
CA ALA A 11 9.21 -14.60 16.23
C ALA A 11 8.16 -14.36 15.13
N ARG A 12 7.64 -15.43 14.50
CA ARG A 12 6.58 -15.32 13.47
C ARG A 12 5.35 -14.52 13.91
N LYS A 13 4.95 -14.62 15.18
CA LYS A 13 3.81 -13.85 15.72
C LYS A 13 4.15 -12.36 15.87
N ARG A 14 5.38 -12.01 16.26
CA ARG A 14 5.85 -10.62 16.30
C ARG A 14 6.02 -10.04 14.90
N ASP A 15 6.49 -10.81 13.94
CA ASP A 15 6.67 -10.39 12.54
C ASP A 15 5.29 -10.14 11.90
N ALA A 16 4.33 -11.02 12.16
CA ALA A 16 2.94 -10.85 11.72
C ALA A 16 2.27 -9.62 12.34
N GLN A 17 2.62 -9.29 13.59
CA GLN A 17 2.12 -8.08 14.27
C GLN A 17 2.75 -6.81 13.72
N LEU A 18 4.02 -6.86 13.31
CA LEU A 18 4.74 -5.71 12.78
C LEU A 18 4.24 -5.30 11.39
N PHE A 19 3.89 -6.29 10.55
CA PHE A 19 3.45 -6.10 9.15
C PHE A 19 1.95 -6.35 8.97
N ASP A 20 1.13 -5.95 9.94
CA ASP A 20 -0.31 -6.10 9.84
C ASP A 20 -0.86 -5.24 8.68
N PRO A 21 -1.55 -5.82 7.68
CA PRO A 21 -2.05 -5.06 6.54
C PRO A 21 -3.19 -4.09 6.90
N ALA A 22 -3.78 -4.20 8.11
CA ALA A 22 -4.75 -3.23 8.62
C ALA A 22 -4.09 -1.91 9.06
N LEU A 23 -2.75 -1.87 9.17
CA LEU A 23 -1.99 -0.71 9.63
C LEU A 23 -2.48 -0.28 11.01
N CYS A 24 -2.87 0.99 11.20
CA CYS A 24 -3.38 1.50 12.47
C CYS A 24 -4.90 1.50 12.59
N ASP A 25 -5.64 0.86 11.67
CA ASP A 25 -7.10 0.69 11.78
C ASP A 25 -7.43 -0.43 12.77
N ALA A 26 -7.49 -0.08 14.06
CA ALA A 26 -7.75 -1.02 15.14
C ALA A 26 -9.13 -1.70 15.03
N GLU A 27 -10.14 -0.97 14.55
CA GLU A 27 -11.48 -1.53 14.31
C GLU A 27 -11.43 -2.62 13.25
N LEU A 28 -10.70 -2.39 12.15
CA LEU A 28 -10.47 -3.39 11.11
C LEU A 28 -9.68 -4.60 11.62
N VAL A 29 -8.67 -4.42 12.48
CA VAL A 29 -7.94 -5.53 13.12
C VAL A 29 -8.91 -6.43 13.89
N ASP A 30 -9.75 -5.84 14.73
CA ASP A 30 -10.73 -6.55 15.55
C ASP A 30 -11.78 -7.25 14.68
N VAL A 31 -12.38 -6.53 13.72
CA VAL A 31 -13.39 -7.08 12.82
C VAL A 31 -12.81 -8.21 11.98
N ARG A 32 -11.59 -8.08 11.45
CA ARG A 32 -10.93 -9.14 10.68
C ARG A 32 -10.69 -10.39 11.53
N SER A 33 -10.32 -10.22 12.80
CA SER A 33 -10.18 -11.34 13.75
C SER A 33 -11.51 -12.08 14.00
N GLN A 34 -12.62 -11.34 14.09
CA GLN A 34 -13.96 -11.93 14.21
C GLN A 34 -14.44 -12.55 12.89
N PHE A 35 -14.08 -11.93 11.75
CA PHE A 35 -14.41 -12.38 10.41
C PHE A 35 -13.81 -13.75 10.12
N THR A 36 -12.54 -14.00 10.51
CA THR A 36 -11.93 -15.34 10.36
C THR A 36 -12.59 -16.42 11.23
N GLN A 37 -13.38 -16.03 12.23
CA GLN A 37 -14.16 -16.92 13.10
C GLN A 37 -15.62 -17.10 12.62
N GLY A 38 -15.96 -16.63 11.40
CA GLY A 38 -17.30 -16.80 10.81
C GLY A 38 -18.30 -15.70 11.16
N ARG A 39 -17.90 -14.65 11.88
CA ARG A 39 -18.80 -13.55 12.25
C ARG A 39 -18.86 -12.48 11.16
N TRP A 40 -19.32 -12.86 9.97
CA TRP A 40 -19.33 -11.99 8.79
C TRP A 40 -20.23 -10.75 8.97
N ALA A 41 -21.26 -10.81 9.83
CA ALA A 41 -22.09 -9.66 10.17
C ALA A 41 -21.30 -8.47 10.77
N ARG A 42 -20.15 -8.72 11.41
CA ARG A 42 -19.26 -7.65 11.91
C ARG A 42 -18.54 -6.94 10.76
N ALA A 43 -18.10 -7.68 9.74
CA ALA A 43 -17.53 -7.10 8.52
C ALA A 43 -18.58 -6.29 7.76
N ARG A 44 -19.83 -6.80 7.69
CA ARG A 44 -20.96 -6.03 7.15
C ARG A 44 -21.14 -4.69 7.86
N ALA A 45 -21.27 -4.70 9.19
CA ALA A 45 -21.48 -3.47 9.97
C ALA A 45 -20.33 -2.47 9.76
N LEU A 46 -19.08 -2.96 9.71
CA LEU A 46 -17.90 -2.13 9.43
C LEU A 46 -17.97 -1.46 8.05
N LEU A 47 -18.26 -2.24 7.00
CA LEU A 47 -18.26 -1.74 5.62
C LEU A 47 -19.42 -0.77 5.38
N VAL A 48 -20.62 -1.08 5.87
CA VAL A 48 -21.78 -0.18 5.81
C VAL A 48 -21.49 1.11 6.58
N GLY A 49 -20.93 1.01 7.79
CA GLY A 49 -20.59 2.17 8.62
C GLY A 49 -19.45 3.02 8.07
N THR A 50 -18.62 2.47 7.18
CA THR A 50 -17.56 3.23 6.49
C THR A 50 -18.14 4.17 5.43
N GLY A 51 -19.27 3.79 4.82
CA GLY A 51 -19.94 4.59 3.79
C GLY A 51 -19.00 4.93 2.63
N ASP A 52 -18.99 6.22 2.28
CA ASP A 52 -18.31 6.76 1.11
C ASP A 52 -16.92 7.32 1.40
N ASP A 53 -16.32 7.03 2.58
CA ASP A 53 -14.89 7.22 2.80
C ASP A 53 -14.13 6.20 1.94
N TRP A 54 -13.94 6.54 0.67
CA TRP A 54 -13.52 5.61 -0.38
C TRP A 54 -12.12 5.04 -0.14
N ASP A 55 -11.18 5.81 0.41
CA ASP A 55 -9.86 5.28 0.77
C ASP A 55 -9.95 4.30 1.94
N ARG A 56 -10.79 4.59 2.96
CA ARG A 56 -10.97 3.68 4.09
C ARG A 56 -11.74 2.45 3.69
N ARG A 57 -12.78 2.58 2.88
CA ARG A 57 -13.56 1.49 2.32
C ARG A 57 -12.68 0.57 1.48
N GLY A 58 -11.92 1.13 0.54
CA GLY A 58 -10.99 0.39 -0.30
C GLY A 58 -9.95 -0.36 0.54
N HIS A 59 -9.37 0.29 1.55
CA HIS A 59 -8.44 -0.33 2.49
C HIS A 59 -9.08 -1.50 3.26
N ARG A 60 -10.23 -1.27 3.90
CA ARG A 60 -10.95 -2.27 4.70
C ARG A 60 -11.36 -3.48 3.87
N VAL A 61 -11.94 -3.27 2.68
CA VAL A 61 -12.31 -4.36 1.76
C VAL A 61 -11.08 -5.15 1.33
N VAL A 62 -10.01 -4.49 0.89
CA VAL A 62 -8.78 -5.16 0.46
C VAL A 62 -8.17 -6.00 1.57
N VAL A 63 -8.15 -5.50 2.81
CA VAL A 63 -7.61 -6.23 3.97
C VAL A 63 -8.48 -7.43 4.35
N LEU A 64 -9.81 -7.28 4.34
CA LEU A 64 -10.73 -8.40 4.59
C LEU A 64 -10.64 -9.46 3.48
N ALA A 65 -10.57 -9.03 2.21
CA ALA A 65 -10.48 -9.88 1.03
C ALA A 65 -9.20 -10.72 0.96
N GLN A 66 -8.12 -10.27 1.59
CA GLN A 66 -6.88 -11.04 1.71
C GLN A 66 -7.02 -12.27 2.62
N THR A 67 -8.01 -12.29 3.53
CA THR A 67 -8.19 -13.43 4.43
C THR A 67 -8.60 -14.70 3.65
N PRO A 68 -8.12 -15.89 4.05
CA PRO A 68 -8.48 -17.13 3.35
C PRO A 68 -9.97 -17.45 3.35
N ALA A 69 -10.72 -16.97 4.36
CA ALA A 69 -12.16 -17.23 4.51
C ALA A 69 -13.04 -16.21 3.76
N ALA A 70 -12.46 -15.16 3.16
CA ALA A 70 -13.21 -14.05 2.57
C ALA A 70 -14.24 -14.49 1.53
N THR A 71 -13.86 -15.39 0.62
CA THR A 71 -14.77 -15.90 -0.42
C THR A 71 -15.96 -16.63 0.17
N ALA A 72 -15.76 -17.45 1.21
CA ALA A 72 -16.83 -18.23 1.84
C ALA A 72 -17.83 -17.30 2.54
N TRP A 73 -17.32 -16.38 3.36
CA TRP A 73 -18.15 -15.46 4.13
C TRP A 73 -18.83 -14.38 3.29
N ALA A 74 -18.19 -13.90 2.22
CA ALA A 74 -18.84 -13.00 1.29
C ALA A 74 -19.99 -13.69 0.53
N ARG A 75 -19.86 -14.98 0.20
CA ARG A 75 -20.95 -15.78 -0.39
C ARG A 75 -22.09 -16.00 0.60
N GLU A 76 -21.79 -16.31 1.85
CA GLU A 76 -22.81 -16.46 2.89
C GLU A 76 -23.59 -15.16 3.11
N TRP A 77 -22.88 -14.03 3.13
CA TRP A 77 -23.52 -12.72 3.18
C TRP A 77 -24.43 -12.50 1.96
N LEU A 78 -23.99 -12.79 0.74
CA LEU A 78 -24.85 -12.69 -0.46
C LEU A 78 -26.06 -13.64 -0.43
N LEU A 79 -25.99 -14.79 0.24
CA LEU A 79 -27.17 -15.64 0.43
C LEU A 79 -28.20 -14.98 1.34
N ALA A 80 -27.76 -14.25 2.36
CA ALA A 80 -28.62 -13.50 3.26
C ALA A 80 -29.13 -12.18 2.63
N GLU A 81 -28.29 -11.52 1.82
CA GLU A 81 -28.56 -10.22 1.19
C GLU A 81 -28.09 -10.22 -0.30
N PRO A 82 -28.89 -10.78 -1.23
CA PRO A 82 -28.48 -10.98 -2.63
C PRO A 82 -28.12 -9.71 -3.40
N GLU A 83 -28.78 -8.60 -3.08
CA GLU A 83 -28.58 -7.29 -3.73
C GLU A 83 -27.53 -6.43 -3.02
N SER A 84 -26.78 -6.98 -2.06
CA SER A 84 -25.79 -6.22 -1.30
C SER A 84 -24.55 -5.90 -2.15
N ALA A 85 -24.41 -4.62 -2.52
CA ALA A 85 -23.23 -4.12 -3.21
C ALA A 85 -21.95 -4.32 -2.38
N ASP A 86 -22.01 -4.16 -1.05
CA ASP A 86 -20.86 -4.36 -0.17
C ASP A 86 -20.38 -5.82 -0.18
N ALA A 87 -21.31 -6.77 -0.11
CA ALA A 87 -21.00 -8.19 -0.15
C ALA A 87 -20.43 -8.60 -1.53
N ALA A 88 -21.01 -8.07 -2.61
CA ALA A 88 -20.52 -8.28 -3.97
C ALA A 88 -19.10 -7.73 -4.16
N THR A 89 -18.82 -6.51 -3.68
CA THR A 89 -17.50 -5.89 -3.72
C THR A 89 -16.47 -6.69 -2.91
N LEU A 90 -16.83 -7.16 -1.70
CA LEU A 90 -15.96 -8.02 -0.90
C LEU A 90 -15.67 -9.35 -1.61
N LEU A 91 -16.68 -9.99 -2.21
CA LEU A 91 -16.50 -11.23 -2.97
C LEU A 91 -15.62 -11.02 -4.21
N ALA A 92 -15.80 -9.90 -4.91
CA ALA A 92 -15.01 -9.53 -6.07
C ALA A 92 -13.52 -9.37 -5.72
N CYS A 93 -13.21 -8.57 -4.70
CA CYS A 93 -11.84 -8.42 -4.20
C CYS A 93 -11.27 -9.74 -3.67
N ALA A 94 -12.07 -10.56 -2.97
CA ALA A 94 -11.62 -11.87 -2.50
C ALA A 94 -11.26 -12.80 -3.68
N SER A 95 -12.01 -12.72 -4.79
CA SER A 95 -11.74 -13.44 -6.02
C SER A 95 -10.44 -12.97 -6.70
N VAL A 96 -10.16 -11.67 -6.68
CA VAL A 96 -8.86 -11.10 -7.14
C VAL A 96 -7.71 -11.70 -6.32
N PHE A 97 -7.78 -11.67 -4.99
CA PHE A 97 -6.75 -12.29 -4.14
C PHE A 97 -6.69 -13.81 -4.28
N GLY A 98 -7.81 -14.46 -4.62
CA GLY A 98 -7.85 -15.87 -5.02
C GLY A 98 -7.00 -16.13 -6.27
N ALA A 99 -7.21 -15.34 -7.34
CA ALA A 99 -6.45 -15.44 -8.58
C ALA A 99 -4.95 -15.14 -8.38
N LEU A 100 -4.61 -14.10 -7.62
CA LEU A 100 -3.21 -13.76 -7.27
C LEU A 100 -2.50 -14.88 -6.48
N ARG A 101 -3.25 -15.75 -5.79
CA ARG A 101 -2.73 -16.93 -5.08
C ARG A 101 -2.87 -18.23 -5.88
N HIS A 102 -3.24 -18.15 -7.16
CA HIS A 102 -3.48 -19.30 -8.03
C HIS A 102 -4.58 -20.26 -7.52
N LYS A 103 -5.58 -19.74 -6.80
CA LYS A 103 -6.75 -20.46 -6.28
C LYS A 103 -8.07 -20.09 -6.98
N GLY A 104 -7.97 -19.50 -8.16
CA GLY A 104 -9.08 -19.02 -8.99
C GLY A 104 -8.54 -18.49 -10.32
N THR A 105 -9.42 -17.99 -11.19
CA THR A 105 -9.01 -17.47 -12.51
C THR A 105 -9.11 -15.94 -12.57
N PRO A 106 -8.20 -15.27 -13.28
CA PRO A 106 -8.30 -13.82 -13.51
C PRO A 106 -9.64 -13.41 -14.15
N ALA A 107 -10.09 -14.15 -15.17
CA ALA A 107 -11.37 -13.87 -15.84
C ALA A 107 -12.58 -13.87 -14.90
N ALA A 108 -12.65 -14.83 -13.96
CA ALA A 108 -13.75 -14.88 -12.99
C ALA A 108 -13.69 -13.72 -11.98
N ALA A 109 -12.47 -13.32 -11.58
CA ALA A 109 -12.27 -12.17 -10.68
C ALA A 109 -12.64 -10.85 -11.37
N GLU A 110 -12.26 -10.69 -12.64
CA GLU A 110 -12.60 -9.54 -13.48
C GLU A 110 -14.11 -9.37 -13.62
N GLU A 111 -14.79 -10.45 -13.98
CA GLU A 111 -16.25 -10.50 -14.15
C GLU A 111 -16.98 -10.20 -12.82
N ALA A 112 -16.47 -10.72 -11.69
CA ALA A 112 -16.99 -10.36 -10.36
C ALA A 112 -16.80 -8.87 -10.03
N CYS A 113 -15.64 -8.28 -10.35
CA CYS A 113 -15.40 -6.86 -10.12
C CYS A 113 -16.29 -5.98 -11.00
N ARG A 114 -16.51 -6.33 -12.27
CA ARG A 114 -17.43 -5.59 -13.15
C ARG A 114 -18.86 -5.63 -12.65
N ARG A 115 -19.35 -6.78 -12.19
CA ARG A 115 -20.69 -6.87 -11.56
C ARG A 115 -20.78 -6.01 -10.30
N ALA A 116 -19.79 -6.06 -9.41
CA ALA A 116 -19.77 -5.23 -8.21
C ALA A 116 -19.76 -3.73 -8.56
N ALA A 117 -18.97 -3.32 -9.57
CA ALA A 117 -18.94 -1.94 -10.07
C ALA A 117 -20.29 -1.50 -10.67
N ALA A 118 -21.08 -2.41 -11.24
CA ALA A 118 -22.41 -2.10 -11.75
C ALA A 118 -23.45 -1.90 -10.64
N LEU A 119 -23.32 -2.61 -9.51
CA LEU A 119 -24.24 -2.48 -8.37
C LEU A 119 -24.10 -1.16 -7.62
N LEU A 120 -22.87 -0.65 -7.48
CA LEU A 120 -22.59 0.66 -6.88
C LEU A 120 -21.61 1.45 -7.77
N PRO A 121 -22.11 2.15 -8.81
CA PRO A 121 -21.26 2.83 -9.78
C PRO A 121 -20.33 3.91 -9.22
N ALA A 122 -20.62 4.46 -8.05
CA ALA A 122 -19.78 5.45 -7.38
C ALA A 122 -18.58 4.84 -6.66
N ASP A 123 -18.64 3.56 -6.26
CA ASP A 123 -17.60 2.90 -5.48
C ASP A 123 -16.35 2.61 -6.36
N PRO A 124 -15.17 3.18 -6.04
CA PRO A 124 -13.94 2.88 -6.77
C PRO A 124 -13.35 1.51 -6.41
N THR A 125 -13.79 0.86 -5.33
CA THR A 125 -13.16 -0.34 -4.77
C THR A 125 -13.13 -1.53 -5.75
N PRO A 126 -14.20 -1.84 -6.52
CA PRO A 126 -14.12 -2.87 -7.54
C PRO A 126 -13.08 -2.57 -8.63
N TRP A 127 -12.90 -1.29 -8.99
CA TRP A 127 -11.88 -0.86 -9.94
C TRP A 127 -10.46 -0.92 -9.36
N LEU A 128 -10.31 -0.66 -8.06
CA LEU A 128 -9.06 -0.93 -7.34
C LEU A 128 -8.73 -2.44 -7.37
N GLY A 129 -9.73 -3.31 -7.22
CA GLY A 129 -9.59 -4.76 -7.39
C GLY A 129 -9.12 -5.14 -8.79
N LEU A 130 -9.72 -4.55 -9.83
CA LEU A 130 -9.30 -4.72 -11.22
C LEU A 130 -7.88 -4.20 -11.47
N LEU A 131 -7.51 -3.06 -10.87
CA LEU A 131 -6.16 -2.49 -10.98
C LEU A 131 -5.09 -3.43 -10.40
N LEU A 132 -5.37 -4.03 -9.23
CA LEU A 132 -4.52 -5.05 -8.62
C LEU A 132 -4.41 -6.30 -9.51
N LEU A 133 -5.51 -6.73 -10.12
CA LEU A 133 -5.54 -7.89 -11.01
C LEU A 133 -4.75 -7.63 -12.30
N SER A 134 -5.00 -6.51 -12.98
CA SER A 134 -4.33 -6.15 -14.23
C SER A 134 -2.86 -5.83 -14.02
N ARG A 135 -2.44 -5.45 -12.82
CA ARG A 135 -1.01 -5.33 -12.49
C ARG A 135 -0.26 -6.65 -12.68
N ALA A 136 -0.89 -7.76 -12.30
CA ALA A 136 -0.31 -9.10 -12.32
C ALA A 136 -0.58 -9.86 -13.62
N PHE A 137 -1.76 -9.69 -14.21
CA PHE A 137 -2.23 -10.52 -15.33
C PHE A 137 -2.65 -9.73 -16.58
N GLY A 138 -2.73 -8.41 -16.50
CA GLY A 138 -3.27 -7.57 -17.58
C GLY A 138 -2.20 -6.86 -18.39
N SER A 139 -2.64 -6.27 -19.49
CA SER A 139 -1.83 -5.37 -20.31
C SER A 139 -1.64 -4.00 -19.62
N GLU A 140 -0.70 -3.22 -20.14
CA GLU A 140 -0.48 -1.85 -19.69
C GLU A 140 -1.69 -0.95 -19.94
N GLU A 141 -2.38 -1.15 -21.05
CA GLU A 141 -3.59 -0.43 -21.43
C GLU A 141 -4.76 -0.78 -20.50
N GLU A 142 -4.90 -2.05 -20.13
CA GLU A 142 -5.89 -2.49 -19.13
C GLU A 142 -5.62 -1.88 -17.76
N PHE A 143 -4.36 -1.91 -17.32
CA PHE A 143 -3.96 -1.29 -16.05
C PHE A 143 -4.26 0.21 -16.03
N SER A 144 -3.92 0.94 -17.11
CA SER A 144 -4.19 2.38 -17.22
C SER A 144 -5.70 2.67 -17.23
N ARG A 145 -6.49 1.91 -17.99
CA ARG A 145 -7.96 2.05 -18.00
C ARG A 145 -8.58 1.82 -16.62
N HIS A 146 -8.14 0.81 -15.88
CA HIS A 146 -8.64 0.56 -14.53
C HIS A 146 -8.27 1.70 -13.57
N PHE A 147 -7.06 2.26 -13.70
CA PHE A 147 -6.64 3.41 -12.90
C PHE A 147 -7.51 4.64 -13.19
N ASP A 148 -7.81 4.92 -14.45
CA ASP A 148 -8.71 6.02 -14.83
C ASP A 148 -10.12 5.84 -14.27
N GLN A 149 -10.62 4.59 -14.23
CA GLN A 149 -11.92 4.30 -13.60
C GLN A 149 -11.92 4.55 -12.09
N VAL A 150 -10.81 4.29 -11.39
CA VAL A 150 -10.66 4.67 -9.98
C VAL A 150 -10.68 6.19 -9.85
N ARG A 151 -9.87 6.90 -10.63
CA ARG A 151 -9.75 8.37 -10.56
C ARG A 151 -11.02 9.11 -10.96
N ALA A 152 -11.81 8.56 -11.88
CA ALA A 152 -13.11 9.12 -12.26
C ALA A 152 -14.11 9.14 -11.10
N ARG A 153 -13.92 8.29 -10.08
CA ARG A 153 -14.79 8.18 -8.90
C ARG A 153 -14.18 8.84 -7.66
N HIS A 154 -12.88 8.64 -7.47
CA HIS A 154 -12.11 9.25 -6.40
C HIS A 154 -10.75 9.69 -6.96
N ARG A 155 -10.66 10.98 -7.31
CA ARG A 155 -9.50 11.58 -8.01
C ARG A 155 -8.19 11.33 -7.29
N GLU A 156 -8.19 11.34 -5.96
CA GLU A 156 -6.99 11.29 -5.12
C GLU A 156 -6.78 9.93 -4.46
N HIS A 157 -7.50 8.89 -4.89
CA HIS A 157 -7.49 7.59 -4.22
C HIS A 157 -6.06 7.08 -4.01
N HIS A 158 -5.65 7.06 -2.73
CA HIS A 158 -4.26 6.90 -2.32
C HIS A 158 -3.64 5.58 -2.81
N HIS A 159 -4.32 4.46 -2.55
CA HIS A 159 -3.80 3.15 -2.90
C HIS A 159 -3.61 2.99 -4.42
N ALA A 160 -4.52 3.53 -5.23
CA ALA A 160 -4.41 3.45 -6.68
C ALA A 160 -3.21 4.25 -7.21
N HIS A 161 -2.94 5.43 -6.66
CA HIS A 161 -1.77 6.24 -7.05
C HIS A 161 -0.45 5.55 -6.70
N HIS A 162 -0.37 4.91 -5.53
CA HIS A 162 0.80 4.11 -5.17
C HIS A 162 1.01 2.92 -6.13
N LEU A 163 -0.07 2.25 -6.54
CA LEU A 163 0.00 1.16 -7.52
C LEU A 163 0.45 1.65 -8.90
N MET A 164 -0.03 2.83 -9.33
CA MET A 164 0.39 3.45 -10.59
C MET A 164 1.87 3.82 -10.55
N VAL A 165 2.34 4.49 -9.49
CA VAL A 165 3.77 4.79 -9.30
C VAL A 165 4.62 3.53 -9.37
N ALA A 166 4.25 2.47 -8.64
CA ALA A 166 4.99 1.22 -8.67
C ALA A 166 5.00 0.56 -10.06
N LYS A 167 3.94 0.74 -10.88
CA LYS A 167 3.88 0.21 -12.25
C LYS A 167 4.76 1.02 -13.20
N LEU A 168 4.65 2.35 -13.14
CA LEU A 168 5.47 3.27 -13.93
C LEU A 168 6.95 3.14 -13.58
N ALA A 169 7.28 2.84 -12.32
CA ALA A 169 8.64 2.60 -11.87
C ALA A 169 9.30 1.37 -12.53
N GLU A 170 8.52 0.39 -12.99
CA GLU A 170 9.01 -0.84 -13.61
C GLU A 170 9.21 -0.71 -15.12
N ARG A 171 8.74 0.39 -15.74
CA ARG A 171 8.93 0.62 -17.17
C ARG A 171 10.39 0.89 -17.47
N VAL A 172 10.87 0.25 -18.54
CA VAL A 172 12.22 0.43 -19.08
C VAL A 172 12.21 1.61 -20.05
N LEU A 173 13.14 2.54 -19.89
CA LEU A 173 13.30 3.66 -20.82
C LEU A 173 13.86 3.15 -22.16
N VAL A 174 13.19 3.50 -23.27
CA VAL A 174 13.68 3.21 -24.63
C VAL A 174 14.89 4.09 -25.00
N SER A 175 15.08 5.25 -24.35
CA SER A 175 16.17 6.21 -24.70
C SER A 175 16.64 7.14 -23.56
N GLY A 176 16.23 6.94 -22.30
CA GLY A 176 16.40 7.96 -21.23
C GLY A 176 17.38 7.57 -20.13
N GLN A 177 18.12 8.56 -19.62
CA GLN A 177 18.80 8.48 -18.33
C GLN A 177 17.74 8.50 -17.20
N ASP A 178 17.94 7.73 -16.11
CA ASP A 178 16.98 7.66 -14.98
C ASP A 178 16.50 9.02 -14.44
N PRO A 179 17.32 10.09 -14.38
CA PRO A 179 16.86 11.41 -13.94
C PRO A 179 15.71 12.02 -14.74
N LEU A 180 15.32 11.46 -15.89
CA LEU A 180 14.17 11.92 -16.70
C LEU A 180 13.04 10.88 -16.78
N HIS A 181 12.97 9.95 -15.82
CA HIS A 181 11.91 8.96 -15.86
C HIS A 181 10.52 9.56 -15.62
N GLU A 182 9.55 9.19 -16.46
CA GLU A 182 8.14 9.61 -16.40
C GLU A 182 7.43 9.37 -15.05
N VAL A 183 7.96 8.50 -14.17
CA VAL A 183 7.33 8.26 -12.87
C VAL A 183 7.47 9.48 -11.95
N TYR A 184 8.56 10.24 -12.14
CA TYR A 184 8.79 11.46 -11.38
C TYR A 184 7.80 12.55 -11.81
N ASP A 185 7.57 12.69 -13.12
CA ASP A 185 6.63 13.66 -13.66
C ASP A 185 5.19 13.31 -13.27
N PHE A 186 4.81 12.02 -13.36
CA PHE A 186 3.50 11.56 -12.89
C PHE A 186 3.29 11.84 -11.39
N ALA A 187 4.28 11.54 -10.55
CA ALA A 187 4.13 11.71 -9.12
C ALA A 187 4.09 13.19 -8.70
N ALA A 188 4.89 14.05 -9.35
CA ALA A 188 4.84 15.49 -9.15
C ALA A 188 3.48 16.06 -9.57
N TRP A 189 3.01 15.73 -10.78
CA TRP A 189 1.71 16.16 -11.27
C TRP A 189 0.56 15.72 -10.37
N ALA A 190 0.56 14.46 -9.91
CA ALA A 190 -0.50 13.95 -9.04
C ALA A 190 -0.52 14.67 -7.68
N ALA A 191 0.64 15.02 -7.12
CA ALA A 191 0.74 15.81 -5.90
C ALA A 191 0.27 17.26 -6.12
N GLU A 192 0.64 17.89 -7.24
CA GLU A 192 0.30 19.28 -7.59
C GLU A 192 -1.20 19.48 -7.90
N GLU A 193 -1.85 18.49 -8.53
CA GLU A 193 -3.28 18.53 -8.86
C GLU A 193 -4.20 18.23 -7.66
N SER A 194 -3.62 17.84 -6.54
CA SER A 194 -4.33 17.46 -5.32
C SER A 194 -4.46 18.64 -4.36
N PRO A 195 -5.57 18.77 -3.60
CA PRO A 195 -5.66 19.61 -2.42
C PRO A 195 -4.41 19.56 -1.52
N ALA A 196 -4.11 20.70 -0.88
CA ALA A 196 -2.90 20.85 -0.07
C ALA A 196 -2.84 19.89 1.13
N ASP A 197 -3.97 19.39 1.63
CA ASP A 197 -4.07 18.45 2.74
C ASP A 197 -4.09 16.97 2.29
N SER A 198 -3.94 16.72 0.99
CA SER A 198 -3.96 15.39 0.40
C SER A 198 -2.73 14.56 0.73
N PRO A 199 -2.88 13.27 1.08
CA PRO A 199 -1.74 12.38 1.32
C PRO A 199 -0.90 12.11 0.05
N LEU A 200 -1.41 12.47 -1.14
CA LEU A 200 -0.65 12.36 -2.39
C LEU A 200 0.57 13.30 -2.45
N ALA A 201 0.72 14.26 -1.53
CA ALA A 201 1.94 15.05 -1.36
C ALA A 201 3.20 14.19 -1.11
N VAL A 202 3.04 12.97 -0.57
CA VAL A 202 4.14 12.02 -0.33
C VAL A 202 4.49 11.19 -1.58
N LEU A 203 3.63 11.18 -2.60
CA LEU A 203 3.77 10.34 -3.78
C LEU A 203 5.11 10.53 -4.53
N PRO A 204 5.69 11.74 -4.64
CA PRO A 204 7.03 11.92 -5.19
C PRO A 204 8.13 11.16 -4.43
N VAL A 205 8.04 11.03 -3.10
CA VAL A 205 8.97 10.22 -2.28
C VAL A 205 8.81 8.73 -2.60
N VAL A 206 7.56 8.28 -2.76
CA VAL A 206 7.23 6.91 -3.17
C VAL A 206 7.82 6.60 -4.54
N ALA A 207 7.71 7.53 -5.50
CA ALA A 207 8.31 7.39 -6.83
C ALA A 207 9.83 7.23 -6.79
N HIS A 208 10.51 8.03 -5.96
CA HIS A 208 11.95 7.88 -5.73
C HIS A 208 12.32 6.53 -5.12
N ALA A 209 11.54 6.03 -4.16
CA ALA A 209 11.79 4.73 -3.53
C ALA A 209 11.53 3.55 -4.48
N GLU A 210 10.45 3.60 -5.27
CA GLU A 210 10.17 2.58 -6.28
C GLU A 210 11.22 2.57 -7.39
N ARG A 211 11.69 3.74 -7.82
CA ARG A 211 12.80 3.86 -8.77
C ARG A 211 14.08 3.26 -8.22
N TYR A 212 14.41 3.57 -6.98
CA TYR A 212 15.55 2.97 -6.30
C TYR A 212 15.45 1.44 -6.29
N ARG A 213 14.29 0.88 -5.94
CA ARG A 213 14.04 -0.57 -5.96
C ARG A 213 14.36 -1.18 -7.32
N VAL A 214 13.82 -0.60 -8.40
CA VAL A 214 14.01 -1.11 -9.76
C VAL A 214 15.46 -0.98 -10.22
N LEU A 215 16.08 0.19 -10.05
CA LEU A 215 17.47 0.40 -10.46
C LEU A 215 18.45 -0.52 -9.72
N ALA A 216 18.26 -0.69 -8.41
CA ALA A 216 19.14 -1.54 -7.60
C ALA A 216 18.94 -3.04 -7.91
N ALA A 217 17.74 -3.45 -8.34
CA ALA A 217 17.51 -4.80 -8.84
C ALA A 217 18.17 -5.03 -10.22
N THR A 218 18.19 -4.01 -11.10
CA THR A 218 18.75 -4.14 -12.46
C THR A 218 20.28 -3.98 -12.51
N HIS A 219 20.84 -3.01 -11.78
CA HIS A 219 22.26 -2.65 -11.85
C HIS A 219 23.07 -3.15 -10.65
N GLY A 220 22.43 -3.86 -9.73
CA GLY A 220 23.01 -4.25 -8.46
C GLY A 220 22.95 -3.14 -7.41
N HIS A 221 23.16 -3.55 -6.15
CA HIS A 221 23.14 -2.66 -5.01
C HIS A 221 24.56 -2.36 -4.53
N SER A 222 25.02 -1.11 -4.69
CA SER A 222 26.21 -0.60 -4.01
C SER A 222 25.86 0.58 -3.09
N PRO A 223 26.60 0.79 -1.98
CA PRO A 223 26.43 1.97 -1.12
C PRO A 223 26.57 3.29 -1.88
N GLU A 224 27.48 3.36 -2.85
CA GLU A 224 27.75 4.55 -3.66
C GLU A 224 26.57 4.86 -4.59
N ALA A 225 26.04 3.84 -5.27
CA ALA A 225 24.88 4.00 -6.15
C ALA A 225 23.63 4.41 -5.36
N ALA A 226 23.42 3.81 -4.18
CA ALA A 226 22.36 4.22 -3.27
C ALA A 226 22.55 5.67 -2.81
N ALA A 227 23.75 6.05 -2.36
CA ALA A 227 24.04 7.43 -1.95
C ALA A 227 23.81 8.42 -3.10
N ALA A 228 24.23 8.10 -4.33
CA ALA A 228 24.04 8.96 -5.49
C ALA A 228 22.55 9.18 -5.82
N HIS A 229 21.73 8.12 -5.73
CA HIS A 229 20.29 8.19 -5.97
C HIS A 229 19.58 9.17 -5.01
N TRP A 230 19.90 9.07 -3.72
CA TRP A 230 19.27 9.88 -2.68
C TRP A 230 19.90 11.27 -2.49
N ALA A 231 21.14 11.48 -2.95
CA ALA A 231 21.83 12.77 -2.88
C ALA A 231 21.59 13.67 -4.10
N GLY A 232 20.80 13.26 -5.09
CA GLY A 232 20.46 14.08 -6.25
C GLY A 232 19.70 15.36 -5.88
N ARG A 233 19.80 16.42 -6.72
CA ARG A 233 19.06 17.68 -6.49
C ARG A 233 17.54 17.47 -6.39
N ARG A 234 16.98 16.65 -7.28
CA ARG A 234 15.53 16.31 -7.26
C ARG A 234 15.15 15.59 -5.96
N ALA A 235 15.91 14.56 -5.58
CA ALA A 235 15.65 13.79 -4.36
C ALA A 235 15.62 14.71 -3.13
N ARG A 236 16.62 15.60 -2.97
CA ARG A 236 16.63 16.57 -1.86
C ARG A 236 15.43 17.53 -1.86
N GLN A 237 15.02 18.01 -3.03
CA GLN A 237 13.87 18.91 -3.14
C GLN A 237 12.58 18.19 -2.75
N VAL A 238 12.34 17.01 -3.34
CA VAL A 238 11.16 16.18 -3.06
C VAL A 238 11.08 15.79 -1.58
N LEU A 239 12.19 15.36 -0.99
CA LEU A 239 12.25 14.96 0.42
C LEU A 239 12.03 16.11 1.38
N ARG A 240 12.48 17.31 1.02
CA ARG A 240 12.21 18.52 1.81
C ARG A 240 10.73 18.85 1.73
N SER A 241 10.17 19.01 0.54
CA SER A 241 8.77 19.37 0.33
C SER A 241 7.80 18.39 1.00
N ALA A 242 8.02 17.09 0.86
CA ALA A 242 7.16 16.08 1.48
C ALA A 242 7.30 16.04 3.02
N PHE A 243 8.48 16.35 3.56
CA PHE A 243 8.68 16.41 5.01
C PHE A 243 8.08 17.69 5.61
N ASP A 244 8.24 18.83 4.94
CA ASP A 244 7.61 20.09 5.35
C ASP A 244 6.09 19.95 5.33
N TRP A 245 5.53 19.36 4.26
CA TRP A 245 4.11 18.99 4.20
C TRP A 245 3.69 18.10 5.38
N TRP A 246 4.47 17.05 5.68
CA TRP A 246 4.16 16.16 6.79
C TRP A 246 4.19 16.86 8.16
N LEU A 247 5.08 17.84 8.36
CA LEU A 247 5.13 18.64 9.59
C LEU A 247 3.89 19.51 9.77
N GLU A 248 3.35 20.04 8.67
CA GLU A 248 2.12 20.84 8.66
C GLU A 248 0.84 19.98 8.66
N TRP A 249 0.98 18.70 8.33
CA TRP A 249 -0.16 17.78 8.24
C TRP A 249 -0.65 17.34 9.63
N GLU A 250 -1.76 17.92 10.07
CA GLU A 250 -2.35 17.66 11.39
C GLU A 250 -3.21 16.37 11.45
N ARG A 251 -3.51 15.76 10.30
CA ARG A 251 -4.46 14.63 10.21
C ARG A 251 -3.74 13.29 10.29
N ASP A 252 -3.95 12.51 11.36
CA ASP A 252 -3.49 11.11 11.44
C ASP A 252 -4.61 10.10 11.10
N ASP A 253 -5.69 10.58 10.47
CA ASP A 253 -6.93 9.80 10.26
C ASP A 253 -6.99 9.03 8.93
N HIS A 254 -6.14 9.38 7.95
CA HIS A 254 -6.09 8.66 6.68
C HIS A 254 -5.73 7.18 6.90
N PRO A 255 -6.51 6.20 6.38
CA PRO A 255 -6.38 4.77 6.69
C PRO A 255 -5.02 4.17 6.30
N ARG A 256 -4.28 4.83 5.42
CA ARG A 256 -2.99 4.35 4.88
C ARG A 256 -1.80 5.23 5.23
N ASN A 257 -1.96 6.22 6.12
CA ASN A 257 -0.88 7.10 6.59
C ASN A 257 0.41 6.36 7.00
N ARG A 258 0.30 5.16 7.60
CA ARG A 258 1.46 4.37 8.01
C ARG A 258 2.30 3.91 6.82
N VAL A 259 1.72 3.73 5.63
CA VAL A 259 2.49 3.48 4.40
C VAL A 259 3.41 4.67 4.14
N ASP A 260 2.85 5.88 4.11
CA ASP A 260 3.56 7.11 3.78
C ASP A 260 4.68 7.41 4.79
N LEU A 261 4.40 7.24 6.08
CA LEU A 261 5.40 7.42 7.12
C LEU A 261 6.58 6.44 6.97
N ASN A 262 6.32 5.18 6.62
CA ASN A 262 7.39 4.21 6.39
C ASN A 262 8.24 4.60 5.16
N PHE A 263 7.63 5.13 4.08
CA PHE A 263 8.36 5.67 2.93
C PHE A 263 9.19 6.90 3.27
N LEU A 264 8.62 7.87 3.99
CA LEU A 264 9.33 9.06 4.46
C LEU A 264 10.50 8.71 5.38
N ALA A 265 10.29 7.82 6.36
CA ALA A 265 11.33 7.43 7.32
C ALA A 265 12.50 6.72 6.64
N HIS A 266 12.19 5.81 5.71
CA HIS A 266 13.21 5.15 4.88
C HIS A 266 14.01 6.18 4.08
N ALA A 267 13.32 7.10 3.40
CA ALA A 267 13.97 8.09 2.56
C ALA A 267 14.83 9.08 3.38
N LYS A 268 14.38 9.51 4.56
CA LYS A 268 15.17 10.35 5.48
C LYS A 268 16.43 9.66 6.00
N LEU A 269 16.37 8.35 6.24
CA LEU A 269 17.58 7.60 6.55
C LEU A 269 18.54 7.48 5.36
N CYS A 270 18.02 7.25 4.16
CA CYS A 270 18.84 7.25 2.95
C CYS A 270 19.45 8.62 2.64
N GLU A 271 18.79 9.71 3.02
CA GLU A 271 19.31 11.10 2.95
C GLU A 271 20.39 11.38 4.01
N GLY A 272 20.55 10.53 5.03
CA GLY A 272 21.48 10.77 6.14
C GLY A 272 20.93 11.72 7.21
N ARG A 273 19.60 11.76 7.40
CA ARG A 273 18.89 12.62 8.35
C ARG A 273 18.21 11.80 9.46
N PRO A 274 18.96 11.06 10.31
CA PRO A 274 18.36 10.17 11.32
C PRO A 274 17.53 10.89 12.38
N ALA A 275 17.84 12.14 12.70
CA ALA A 275 17.08 12.94 13.66
C ALA A 275 15.66 13.27 13.14
N GLU A 276 15.51 13.60 11.85
CA GLU A 276 14.19 13.79 11.23
C GLU A 276 13.43 12.45 11.15
N ALA A 277 14.14 11.36 10.83
CA ALA A 277 13.55 10.03 10.81
C ALA A 277 13.03 9.58 12.18
N ALA A 278 13.64 10.02 13.29
CA ALA A 278 13.21 9.66 14.64
C ALA A 278 11.75 10.07 14.92
N ALA A 279 11.35 11.29 14.52
CA ALA A 279 9.98 11.76 14.68
C ALA A 279 8.97 10.90 13.89
N LEU A 280 9.35 10.49 12.68
CA LEU A 280 8.55 9.57 11.85
C LEU A 280 8.43 8.19 12.51
N PHE A 281 9.53 7.62 13.04
CA PHE A 281 9.49 6.32 13.74
C PHE A 281 8.61 6.31 14.99
N HIS A 282 8.58 7.42 15.73
CA HIS A 282 7.65 7.55 16.86
C HIS A 282 6.19 7.46 16.40
N ARG A 283 5.83 8.08 15.26
CA ARG A 283 4.47 8.01 14.70
C ARG A 283 4.16 6.66 14.05
N ILE A 284 5.13 6.02 13.40
CA ILE A 284 4.97 4.66 12.85
C ILE A 284 4.62 3.66 13.97
N GLY A 285 5.31 3.75 15.10
CA GLY A 285 5.07 2.89 16.26
C GLY A 285 5.35 1.41 15.94
N SER A 286 4.32 0.57 16.00
CA SER A 286 4.38 -0.87 15.70
C SER A 286 3.91 -1.22 14.28
N HIS A 287 3.60 -0.23 13.44
CA HIS A 287 2.96 -0.42 12.14
C HIS A 287 3.97 -0.33 11.00
N ALA A 288 4.96 -1.23 10.98
CA ALA A 288 5.89 -1.27 9.85
C ALA A 288 5.20 -1.83 8.61
N THR A 289 5.67 -1.41 7.44
CA THR A 289 5.23 -1.98 6.15
C THR A 289 6.34 -2.81 5.53
N ARG A 290 6.03 -3.71 4.60
CA ARG A 290 7.10 -4.46 3.90
C ARG A 290 7.92 -3.56 3.00
N ALA A 291 7.24 -2.83 2.11
CA ALA A 291 7.82 -1.75 1.34
C ALA A 291 7.81 -0.45 2.18
N PRO A 292 8.89 0.34 2.18
CA PRO A 292 10.12 0.18 1.38
C PRO A 292 11.22 -0.65 2.05
N TRP A 293 11.02 -1.17 3.26
CA TRP A 293 12.08 -1.83 4.04
C TRP A 293 12.65 -3.10 3.40
N SER A 294 11.91 -3.70 2.45
CA SER A 294 12.42 -4.80 1.63
C SER A 294 13.34 -4.35 0.49
N TYR A 295 13.55 -3.05 0.25
CA TYR A 295 14.24 -2.58 -0.96
C TYR A 295 15.78 -2.67 -0.83
N PRO A 296 16.49 -3.10 -1.89
CA PRO A 296 15.95 -3.75 -3.09
C PRO A 296 15.43 -5.17 -2.81
N ASP A 297 16.19 -5.98 -2.07
CA ASP A 297 15.82 -7.36 -1.68
C ASP A 297 16.30 -7.67 -0.25
N ARG A 298 16.05 -6.73 0.67
CA ARG A 298 16.41 -6.83 2.09
C ARG A 298 15.34 -7.59 2.86
N ASP A 299 15.74 -8.19 3.98
CA ASP A 299 14.79 -8.64 5.00
C ASP A 299 14.11 -7.41 5.63
N PRO A 300 12.80 -7.20 5.43
CA PRO A 300 12.15 -5.96 5.82
C PRO A 300 12.11 -5.78 7.34
N GLN A 301 12.08 -6.87 8.11
CA GLN A 301 12.03 -6.77 9.56
C GLN A 301 13.37 -6.32 10.12
N LYS A 302 14.46 -6.96 9.69
CA LYS A 302 15.81 -6.58 10.09
C LYS A 302 16.11 -5.15 9.64
N ALA A 303 15.74 -4.80 8.42
CA ALA A 303 15.94 -3.45 7.89
C ALA A 303 15.19 -2.39 8.71
N PHE A 304 13.89 -2.60 8.99
CA PHE A 304 13.09 -1.68 9.81
C PHE A 304 13.64 -1.52 11.23
N LEU A 305 13.96 -2.63 11.90
CA LEU A 305 14.45 -2.58 13.28
C LEU A 305 15.83 -1.92 13.39
N ALA A 306 16.74 -2.21 12.46
CA ALA A 306 18.05 -1.56 12.41
C ALA A 306 17.91 -0.06 12.14
N ALA A 307 17.09 0.30 11.15
CA ALA A 307 16.77 1.69 10.80
C ALA A 307 16.19 2.47 11.99
N ARG A 308 15.24 1.86 12.70
CA ARG A 308 14.65 2.42 13.92
C ARG A 308 15.69 2.58 15.03
N GLY A 309 16.57 1.60 15.21
CA GLY A 309 17.63 1.67 16.22
C GLY A 309 18.60 2.82 15.96
N VAL A 310 19.01 3.00 14.70
CA VAL A 310 19.88 4.11 14.27
C VAL A 310 19.20 5.46 14.51
N ALA A 311 17.93 5.61 14.13
CA ALA A 311 17.22 6.88 14.27
C ALA A 311 16.96 7.25 15.74
N LEU A 312 16.65 6.27 16.60
CA LEU A 312 16.31 6.50 18.00
C LEU A 312 17.53 6.46 18.94
N GLY A 313 18.75 6.25 18.43
CA GLY A 313 19.97 6.18 19.23
C GLY A 313 20.04 4.94 20.13
N THR A 314 19.39 3.84 19.74
CA THR A 314 19.38 2.56 20.49
C THR A 314 20.18 1.46 19.80
N ALA A 315 20.96 1.79 18.77
CA ALA A 315 21.80 0.88 17.99
C ALA A 315 23.25 0.88 18.49
#